data_AF-A0A968WX68-F1
#
_entry.id   AF-A0A968WX68-F1
#
_cell.length_a   1.000
_cell.length_b   1.000
_cell.length_c   1.000
_cell.angle_alpha   90.00
_cell.angle_beta   90.00
_cell.angle_gamma   90.00
#
_symmetry.space_group_name_H-M   'P 1'
#
loop_
_entity.id
_entity.type
_entity.pdbx_description
1 polymer ?
#
loop_
_entity_poly.entity_id
_entity_poly.type
_entity_poly.pdbx_seq_one_letter_code
_entity_poly.pdbx_strand_id
1 'polypeptide(L)'
;MNEGRATMQLKLDEKIICRAIAGINAQRTTDFAYTYSFEHRMYPRIEINRPAGSLARSQVCNAALRVFGEKAVTDEILTTWSNRFLAREGFLSNGRKRPIPHEAQFRIAGYFYYYGIYYFTESVRLLPKEQHASYAQRLAAILLERQEKDRARGGIIHSTIIISHTARATHSWLWLGAKR
;
A
#
# COMPACT_ATOMS: atom_id res chain seq x y z
N MET A 1 -3.20 -0.91 11.39
CA MET A 1 -4.23 -2.02 11.41
C MET A 1 -4.61 -2.55 12.80
N ASN A 2 -3.71 -2.67 13.79
CA ASN A 2 -4.07 -3.23 15.12
C ASN A 2 -4.99 -2.33 15.98
N GLU A 3 -4.93 -1.01 15.79
CA GLU A 3 -5.70 -0.02 16.55
C GLU A 3 -7.22 -0.16 16.36
N GLY A 4 -7.68 -0.55 15.17
CA GLY A 4 -9.11 -0.71 14.88
C GLY A 4 -9.75 -1.83 15.70
N ARG A 5 -9.05 -2.95 15.87
CA ARG A 5 -9.52 -4.08 16.70
C ARG A 5 -9.65 -3.68 18.16
N ALA A 6 -8.62 -3.01 18.70
CA ALA A 6 -8.61 -2.55 20.08
C ALA A 6 -9.73 -1.54 20.33
N THR A 7 -9.93 -0.60 19.42
CA THR A 7 -10.97 0.43 19.50
C THR A 7 -12.38 -0.17 19.43
N MET A 8 -12.61 -1.12 18.52
CA MET A 8 -13.94 -1.73 18.33
C MET A 8 -14.21 -2.92 19.27
N GLN A 9 -13.23 -3.29 20.12
CA GLN A 9 -13.31 -4.43 21.05
C GLN A 9 -13.71 -5.75 20.39
N LEU A 10 -13.34 -5.92 19.11
CA LEU A 10 -13.71 -7.10 18.33
C LEU A 10 -12.77 -8.27 18.65
N LYS A 11 -13.36 -9.41 19.04
CA LYS A 11 -12.66 -10.69 19.08
C LYS A 11 -12.72 -11.32 17.68
N LEU A 12 -11.55 -11.51 17.08
CA LEU A 12 -11.44 -12.17 15.78
C LEU A 12 -11.49 -13.69 15.97
N ASP A 13 -12.26 -14.38 15.14
CA ASP A 13 -12.27 -15.84 15.07
C ASP A 13 -10.99 -16.34 14.39
N GLU A 14 -10.21 -17.15 15.11
CA GLU A 14 -8.95 -17.71 14.63
C GLU A 14 -9.14 -18.54 13.35
N LYS A 15 -10.25 -19.26 13.18
CA LYS A 15 -10.53 -20.03 11.96
C LYS A 15 -10.70 -19.10 10.76
N ILE A 16 -11.34 -17.95 10.95
CA ILE A 16 -11.49 -16.94 9.90
C ILE A 16 -10.14 -16.32 9.56
N ILE A 17 -9.34 -15.98 10.57
CA ILE A 17 -7.97 -15.45 10.37
C ILE A 17 -7.12 -16.44 9.57
N CYS A 18 -7.06 -17.71 9.98
CA CYS A 18 -6.28 -18.74 9.30
C CYS A 18 -6.70 -18.89 7.84
N ARG A 19 -8.00 -18.91 7.55
CA ARG A 19 -8.52 -18.96 6.18
C ARG A 19 -8.17 -17.72 5.37
N ALA A 20 -8.24 -16.53 5.97
CA ALA A 20 -7.88 -15.28 5.31
C ALA A 20 -6.38 -15.24 4.96
N ILE A 21 -5.51 -15.62 5.89
CA ILE A 21 -4.06 -15.74 5.66
C ILE A 21 -3.78 -16.73 4.53
N ALA A 22 -4.39 -17.93 4.58
CA ALA A 22 -4.24 -18.94 3.54
C ALA A 22 -4.72 -18.41 2.17
N GLY A 23 -5.83 -17.69 2.13
CA GLY A 23 -6.37 -17.08 0.90
C GLY A 23 -5.45 -16.01 0.30
N ILE A 24 -4.80 -15.18 1.13
CA ILE A 24 -3.81 -14.20 0.66
C ILE A 24 -2.55 -14.93 0.15
N ASN A 25 -2.05 -15.91 0.89
CA ASN A 25 -0.88 -16.70 0.50
C ASN A 25 -1.11 -17.46 -0.81
N ALA A 26 -2.31 -17.99 -1.06
CA ALA A 26 -2.66 -18.67 -2.31
C ALA A 26 -2.64 -17.76 -3.55
N GLN A 27 -2.71 -16.43 -3.36
CA GLN A 27 -2.65 -15.42 -4.42
C GLN A 27 -1.26 -14.81 -4.57
N ARG A 28 -0.30 -15.22 -3.74
CA ARG A 28 1.07 -14.71 -3.74
C ARG A 28 1.91 -15.39 -4.81
N THR A 29 2.60 -14.61 -5.62
CA THR A 29 3.61 -15.09 -6.57
C THR A 29 4.98 -15.22 -5.90
N THR A 30 5.92 -15.92 -6.54
CA THR A 30 7.27 -16.15 -6.00
C THR A 30 8.07 -14.87 -5.73
N ASP A 31 7.76 -13.77 -6.42
CA ASP A 31 8.36 -12.44 -6.22
C ASP A 31 7.62 -11.57 -5.19
N PHE A 32 6.72 -12.16 -4.40
CA PHE A 32 5.87 -11.50 -3.40
C PHE A 32 4.95 -10.42 -4.00
N ALA A 33 4.58 -10.57 -5.28
CA ALA A 33 3.42 -9.89 -5.84
C ALA A 33 2.15 -10.68 -5.52
N TYR A 34 1.00 -10.04 -5.69
CA TYR A 34 -0.30 -10.68 -5.41
C TYR A 34 -1.22 -10.52 -6.60
N THR A 35 -1.92 -11.59 -6.97
CA THR A 35 -2.88 -11.58 -8.07
C THR A 35 -4.09 -10.71 -7.75
N TYR A 36 -4.83 -10.29 -8.78
CA TYR A 36 -5.94 -9.35 -8.62
C TYR A 36 -7.14 -9.96 -7.87
N SER A 37 -7.39 -11.24 -8.09
CA SER A 37 -8.38 -12.01 -7.34
C SER A 37 -7.94 -13.47 -7.22
N PHE A 38 -8.73 -14.26 -6.49
CA PHE A 38 -8.44 -15.66 -6.25
C PHE A 38 -8.32 -16.46 -7.55
N GLU A 39 -9.21 -16.25 -8.52
CA GLU A 39 -9.14 -16.96 -9.82
C GLU A 39 -7.94 -16.55 -10.67
N HIS A 40 -7.41 -15.34 -10.45
CA HIS A 40 -6.22 -14.88 -11.14
C HIS A 40 -4.94 -15.61 -10.70
N ARG A 41 -4.99 -16.46 -9.66
CA ARG A 41 -3.85 -17.33 -9.26
C ARG A 41 -3.38 -18.23 -10.39
N MET A 42 -4.28 -18.61 -11.31
CA MET A 42 -3.96 -19.41 -12.49
C MET A 42 -3.31 -18.59 -13.63
N TYR A 43 -3.30 -17.26 -13.51
CA TYR A 43 -2.77 -16.32 -14.50
C TYR A 43 -1.83 -15.29 -13.85
N PRO A 44 -0.75 -15.73 -13.17
CA PRO A 44 0.04 -14.86 -12.28
C PRO A 44 0.84 -13.76 -13.00
N ARG A 45 0.94 -13.78 -14.34
CA ARG A 45 1.79 -12.87 -15.13
C ARG A 45 1.06 -12.06 -16.19
N ILE A 46 -0.27 -12.07 -16.21
CA ILE A 46 -1.06 -11.10 -16.99
C ILE A 46 -0.78 -9.69 -16.46
N GLU A 47 -1.08 -8.67 -17.28
CA GLU A 47 -0.70 -7.28 -17.03
C GLU A 47 -0.93 -6.80 -15.59
N ILE A 48 -2.15 -6.98 -15.06
CA ILE A 48 -2.54 -6.56 -13.71
C ILE A 48 -1.85 -7.32 -12.57
N ASN A 49 -1.28 -8.49 -12.85
CA ASN A 49 -0.63 -9.36 -11.87
C ASN A 49 0.90 -9.27 -11.90
N ARG A 50 1.47 -8.59 -12.90
CA ARG A 50 2.91 -8.29 -12.90
C ARG A 50 3.24 -7.36 -11.72
N PRO A 51 4.50 -7.33 -11.24
CA PRO A 51 4.89 -6.52 -10.09
C PRO A 51 4.50 -5.04 -10.17
N ALA A 52 4.51 -4.45 -11.38
CA ALA A 52 4.08 -3.08 -11.59
C ALA A 52 2.55 -2.90 -11.45
N GLY A 53 1.74 -3.85 -11.93
CA GLY A 53 0.27 -3.84 -11.76
C GLY A 53 -0.18 -4.17 -10.34
N SER A 54 0.59 -5.00 -9.63
CA SER A 54 0.34 -5.37 -8.24
C SER A 54 0.91 -4.35 -7.23
N LEU A 55 1.59 -3.29 -7.67
CA LEU A 55 2.44 -2.44 -6.83
C LEU A 55 1.79 -1.96 -5.53
N ALA A 56 0.54 -1.50 -5.60
CA ALA A 56 -0.25 -1.09 -4.44
C ALA A 56 -0.79 -2.28 -3.63
N ARG A 57 -1.25 -3.34 -4.30
CA ARG A 57 -1.77 -4.56 -3.64
C ARG A 57 -0.69 -5.26 -2.84
N SER A 58 0.53 -5.33 -3.36
CA SER A 58 1.65 -5.94 -2.66
C SER A 58 1.99 -5.25 -1.35
N GLN A 59 1.81 -3.93 -1.24
CA GLN A 59 2.03 -3.23 0.03
C GLN A 59 1.07 -3.73 1.10
N VAL A 60 -0.24 -3.75 0.80
CA VAL A 60 -1.26 -4.18 1.76
C VAL A 60 -1.16 -5.65 2.09
N CYS A 61 -0.96 -6.53 1.11
CA CYS A 61 -0.90 -7.96 1.34
C CYS A 61 0.35 -8.36 2.14
N ASN A 62 1.53 -7.82 1.81
CA ASN A 62 2.73 -8.07 2.60
C ASN A 62 2.59 -7.51 4.03
N ALA A 63 2.10 -6.27 4.19
CA ALA A 63 1.89 -5.69 5.52
C ALA A 63 0.88 -6.49 6.36
N ALA A 64 -0.22 -6.94 5.77
CA ALA A 64 -1.22 -7.76 6.45
C ALA A 64 -0.62 -9.09 6.92
N LEU A 65 0.03 -9.83 6.02
CA LEU A 65 0.68 -11.09 6.36
C LEU A 65 1.73 -10.91 7.47
N ARG A 66 2.55 -9.85 7.40
CA ARG A 66 3.52 -9.51 8.44
C ARG A 66 2.87 -9.29 9.81
N VAL A 67 1.77 -8.51 9.86
CA VAL A 67 1.02 -8.21 11.09
C VAL A 67 0.43 -9.49 11.70
N PHE A 68 0.00 -10.42 10.87
CA PHE A 68 -0.54 -11.71 11.30
C PHE A 68 0.52 -12.81 11.49
N GLY A 69 1.81 -12.45 11.51
CA GLY A 69 2.89 -13.36 11.91
C GLY A 69 3.41 -14.29 10.81
N GLU A 70 3.10 -14.02 9.54
CA GLU A 70 3.66 -14.77 8.40
C GLU A 70 5.18 -14.54 8.31
N LYS A 71 5.96 -15.59 8.58
CA LYS A 71 7.43 -15.51 8.64
C LYS A 71 8.07 -15.30 7.28
N ALA A 72 7.39 -15.69 6.20
CA ALA A 72 7.91 -15.50 4.84
C ALA A 72 8.01 -14.02 4.46
N VAL A 73 7.23 -13.13 5.07
CA VAL A 73 7.32 -11.68 4.82
C VAL A 73 8.33 -11.09 5.79
N THR A 74 9.57 -10.98 5.33
CA THR A 74 10.67 -10.41 6.12
C THR A 74 10.80 -8.89 5.91
N ASP A 75 11.63 -8.25 6.73
CA ASP A 75 11.97 -6.83 6.56
C ASP A 75 12.64 -6.57 5.20
N GLU A 76 13.36 -7.55 4.64
CA GLU A 76 13.93 -7.49 3.29
C GLU A 76 12.84 -7.45 2.21
N ILE A 77 11.79 -8.26 2.35
CA ILE A 77 10.64 -8.25 1.43
C ILE A 77 9.93 -6.90 1.50
N LEU A 78 9.65 -6.39 2.71
CA LEU A 78 9.01 -5.09 2.89
C LEU A 78 9.88 -3.95 2.34
N THR A 79 11.18 -3.99 2.56
CA THR A 79 12.15 -3.01 2.03
C THR A 79 12.17 -3.04 0.51
N THR A 80 12.26 -4.24 -0.08
CA THR A 80 12.26 -4.44 -1.53
C THR A 80 10.99 -3.88 -2.16
N TRP A 81 9.82 -4.19 -1.61
CA TRP A 81 8.56 -3.70 -2.13
C TRP A 81 8.34 -2.21 -1.86
N SER A 82 8.83 -1.66 -0.76
CA SER A 82 8.80 -0.22 -0.48
C SER A 82 9.66 0.55 -1.49
N ASN A 83 10.86 0.06 -1.78
CA ASN A 83 11.73 0.64 -2.80
C ASN A 83 11.13 0.55 -4.21
N ARG A 84 10.55 -0.60 -4.56
CA ARG A 84 9.81 -0.77 -5.82
C ARG A 84 8.65 0.21 -5.93
N PHE A 85 7.90 0.42 -4.84
CA PHE A 85 6.78 1.35 -4.82
C PHE A 85 7.22 2.76 -5.21
N LEU A 86 8.22 3.31 -4.52
CA LEU A 86 8.72 4.66 -4.82
C LEU A 86 9.35 4.76 -6.22
N ALA A 87 10.09 3.74 -6.66
CA ALA A 87 10.74 3.75 -7.96
C ALA A 87 9.75 3.62 -9.15
N ARG A 88 8.56 3.06 -8.90
CA ARG A 88 7.58 2.71 -9.95
C ARG A 88 6.20 3.31 -9.72
N GLU A 89 6.08 4.23 -8.77
CA GLU A 89 4.84 4.94 -8.43
C GLU A 89 4.21 5.59 -9.67
N GLY A 90 5.04 6.00 -10.64
CA GLY A 90 4.62 6.55 -11.92
C GLY A 90 3.54 5.72 -12.63
N PHE A 91 3.60 4.38 -12.56
CA PHE A 91 2.55 3.52 -13.15
C PHE A 91 1.19 3.68 -12.45
N LEU A 92 1.17 3.90 -11.13
CA LEU A 92 -0.05 4.21 -10.39
C LEU A 92 -0.55 5.61 -10.73
N SER A 93 0.36 6.59 -10.75
CA SER A 93 0.02 7.99 -11.03
C SER A 93 -0.54 8.19 -12.44
N ASN A 94 -0.09 7.38 -13.40
CA ASN A 94 -0.53 7.44 -14.80
C ASN A 94 -2.03 7.14 -14.97
N GLY A 95 -2.61 6.31 -14.10
CA GLY A 95 -4.04 6.03 -14.09
C GLY A 95 -4.88 7.09 -13.38
N ARG A 96 -4.24 8.01 -12.65
CA ARG A 96 -4.93 9.04 -11.87
C ARG A 96 -5.65 10.01 -12.82
N LYS A 97 -6.87 10.41 -12.46
CA LYS A 97 -7.74 11.33 -13.25
C LYS A 97 -8.14 10.83 -14.64
N ARG A 98 -7.83 9.57 -14.98
CA ARG A 98 -8.31 8.95 -16.21
C ARG A 98 -9.81 8.60 -16.10
N PRO A 99 -10.60 8.81 -17.17
CA PRO A 99 -12.05 8.58 -17.14
C PRO A 99 -12.43 7.10 -17.13
N ILE A 100 -11.61 6.21 -17.71
CA ILE A 100 -11.94 4.79 -17.84
C ILE A 100 -11.07 3.97 -16.87
N PRO A 101 -11.67 3.18 -15.96
CA PRO A 101 -10.92 2.26 -15.13
C PRO A 101 -10.10 1.27 -15.97
N HIS A 102 -8.92 0.88 -15.48
CA HIS A 102 -8.07 -0.13 -16.10
C HIS A 102 -7.55 0.20 -17.53
N GLU A 103 -7.63 1.46 -17.97
CA GLU A 103 -7.06 1.89 -19.26
C GLU A 103 -5.57 2.27 -19.16
N ALA A 104 -5.06 2.48 -17.95
CA ALA A 104 -3.64 2.75 -17.73
C ALA A 104 -2.80 1.49 -17.91
N GLN A 105 -1.49 1.69 -18.06
CA GLN A 105 -0.53 0.58 -18.15
C GLN A 105 -0.68 -0.38 -16.96
N PHE A 106 -0.53 -1.67 -17.23
CA PHE A 106 -0.78 -2.75 -16.26
C PHE A 106 -2.23 -2.84 -15.75
N ARG A 107 -3.21 -2.27 -16.47
CA ARG A 107 -4.63 -2.26 -16.09
C ARG A 107 -4.84 -1.66 -14.71
N ILE A 108 -4.05 -0.67 -14.32
CA ILE A 108 -4.21 0.00 -13.04
C ILE A 108 -5.42 0.94 -13.12
N ALA A 109 -6.31 0.87 -12.12
CA ALA A 109 -7.40 1.84 -11.99
C ALA A 109 -6.98 3.01 -11.08
N GLY A 110 -7.22 4.24 -11.54
CA GLY A 110 -6.74 5.46 -10.89
C GLY A 110 -7.24 5.70 -9.47
N TYR A 111 -8.43 5.17 -9.13
CA TYR A 111 -9.01 5.32 -7.81
C TYR A 111 -8.23 4.57 -6.71
N PHE A 112 -7.33 3.64 -7.06
CA PHE A 112 -6.46 2.95 -6.09
C PHE A 112 -5.22 3.75 -5.69
N TYR A 113 -4.94 4.88 -6.35
CA TYR A 113 -3.68 5.61 -6.17
C TYR A 113 -3.38 5.95 -4.69
N TYR A 114 -4.30 6.64 -4.02
CA TYR A 114 -4.11 7.05 -2.63
C TYR A 114 -4.23 5.90 -1.63
N TYR A 115 -4.99 4.85 -1.96
CA TYR A 115 -4.99 3.61 -1.19
C TYR A 115 -3.61 2.94 -1.23
N GLY A 116 -2.97 2.90 -2.40
CA GLY A 116 -1.61 2.39 -2.56
C GLY A 116 -0.60 3.16 -1.71
N ILE A 117 -0.70 4.49 -1.70
CA ILE A 117 0.14 5.35 -0.84
C ILE A 117 -0.10 5.06 0.64
N TYR A 118 -1.36 4.97 1.07
CA TYR A 118 -1.69 4.66 2.45
C TYR A 118 -1.08 3.32 2.88
N TYR A 119 -1.27 2.26 2.10
CA TYR A 119 -0.73 0.94 2.45
C TYR A 119 0.78 0.83 2.31
N PHE A 120 1.40 1.62 1.43
CA PHE A 120 2.85 1.81 1.45
C PHE A 120 3.31 2.37 2.81
N THR A 121 2.62 3.38 3.36
CA THR A 121 2.99 3.89 4.69
C THR A 121 2.76 2.88 5.81
N GLU A 122 1.69 2.07 5.75
CA GLU A 122 1.47 0.96 6.69
C GLU A 122 2.56 -0.12 6.58
N SER A 123 3.04 -0.41 5.37
CA SER A 123 4.16 -1.34 5.15
C SER A 123 5.47 -0.81 5.73
N VAL A 124 5.80 0.45 5.48
CA VAL A 124 7.03 1.09 6.00
C VAL A 124 7.03 1.16 7.53
N ARG A 125 5.87 1.35 8.17
CA ARG A 125 5.74 1.32 9.64
C ARG A 125 6.21 0.02 10.29
N LEU A 126 6.21 -1.08 9.55
CA LEU A 126 6.63 -2.39 10.04
C LEU A 126 8.16 -2.61 9.92
N LEU A 127 8.88 -1.73 9.22
CA LEU A 127 10.34 -1.72 9.14
C LEU A 127 10.97 -1.07 10.38
N PRO A 128 12.28 -1.26 10.62
CA PRO A 128 13.02 -0.53 11.65
C PRO A 128 12.83 0.98 11.57
N LYS A 129 12.69 1.62 12.73
CA LYS A 129 12.32 3.04 12.87
C LYS A 129 13.33 3.99 12.21
N GLU A 130 14.57 3.57 12.06
CA GLU A 130 15.66 4.33 11.46
C GLU A 130 15.43 4.54 9.94
N GLN A 131 14.69 3.63 9.28
CA GLN A 131 14.41 3.72 7.84
C GLN A 131 13.24 4.67 7.53
N HIS A 132 12.41 4.97 8.54
CA HIS A 132 11.13 5.66 8.39
C HIS A 132 11.26 7.06 7.77
N ALA A 133 12.23 7.85 8.24
CA ALA A 133 12.42 9.22 7.79
C ALA A 133 12.77 9.30 6.29
N SER A 134 13.65 8.41 5.81
CA SER A 134 14.07 8.38 4.40
C SER A 134 12.91 8.07 3.46
N TYR A 135 12.09 7.07 3.78
CA TYR A 135 10.90 6.74 3.00
C TYR A 135 9.86 7.88 3.03
N ALA A 136 9.65 8.51 4.19
CA ALA A 136 8.73 9.63 4.32
C ALA A 136 9.17 10.83 3.48
N GLN A 137 10.46 11.17 3.46
CA GLN A 137 11.00 12.26 2.65
C GLN A 137 10.78 12.01 1.15
N ARG A 138 11.11 10.81 0.66
CA ARG A 138 10.92 10.43 -0.75
C ARG A 138 9.44 10.42 -1.15
N LEU A 139 8.56 9.91 -0.28
CA LEU A 139 7.12 9.96 -0.51
C LEU A 139 6.60 11.41 -0.51
N ALA A 140 7.07 12.25 0.40
CA ALA A 140 6.65 13.65 0.48
C ALA A 140 6.99 14.40 -0.80
N ALA A 141 8.18 14.20 -1.37
CA ALA A 141 8.56 14.78 -2.66
C ALA A 141 7.55 14.41 -3.77
N ILE A 142 7.20 13.12 -3.89
CA ILE A 142 6.18 12.66 -4.85
C ILE A 142 4.83 13.33 -4.59
N LEU A 143 4.38 13.39 -3.33
CA LEU A 143 3.05 13.93 -3.00
C LEU A 143 2.93 15.43 -3.21
N LEU A 144 4.00 16.19 -2.97
CA LEU A 144 4.03 17.65 -3.18
C LEU A 144 3.85 18.00 -4.65
N GLU A 145 4.47 17.25 -5.56
CA GLU A 145 4.25 17.41 -7.01
C GLU A 145 2.82 17.09 -7.46
N ARG A 146 2.04 16.39 -6.63
CA ARG A 146 0.67 15.94 -6.96
C ARG A 146 -0.41 16.76 -6.26
N GLN A 147 -0.01 17.78 -5.50
CA GLN A 147 -0.92 18.69 -4.81
C GLN A 147 -1.51 19.70 -5.81
N GLU A 148 -2.85 19.81 -5.85
CA GLU A 148 -3.51 20.78 -6.71
C GLU A 148 -3.54 22.17 -6.05
N LYS A 149 -3.82 23.21 -6.86
CA LYS A 149 -3.74 24.63 -6.45
C LYS A 149 -4.67 25.00 -5.29
N ASP A 150 -5.80 24.31 -5.15
CA ASP A 150 -6.78 24.50 -4.07
C ASP A 150 -6.41 23.75 -2.78
N ARG A 151 -5.17 23.24 -2.69
CA ARG A 151 -4.68 22.31 -1.65
C ARG A 151 -5.41 20.97 -1.62
N ALA A 152 -6.45 20.78 -2.43
CA ALA A 152 -7.09 19.49 -2.59
C ALA A 152 -6.12 18.57 -3.34
N ARG A 153 -6.00 17.34 -2.87
CA ARG A 153 -5.26 16.30 -3.58
C ARG A 153 -6.30 15.58 -4.43
N GLY A 154 -6.56 16.11 -5.62
CA GLY A 154 -7.70 15.72 -6.46
C GLY A 154 -7.83 14.21 -6.69
N GLY A 155 -9.04 13.70 -6.51
CA GLY A 155 -9.47 12.37 -6.96
C GLY A 155 -10.63 11.82 -6.13
N ILE A 156 -11.84 11.88 -6.69
CA ILE A 156 -13.08 11.13 -6.34
C ILE A 156 -13.43 11.16 -4.84
N ILE A 157 -14.58 11.78 -4.55
CA ILE A 157 -15.41 11.90 -3.32
C ILE A 157 -15.30 10.85 -2.18
N HIS A 158 -14.55 9.75 -2.31
CA HIS A 158 -14.20 8.80 -1.24
C HIS A 158 -12.79 8.96 -0.64
N SER A 159 -11.93 9.82 -1.19
CA SER A 159 -10.52 9.97 -0.75
C SER A 159 -10.32 10.85 0.50
N THR A 160 -11.31 11.64 0.91
CA THR A 160 -11.17 12.66 1.96
C THR A 160 -10.84 12.09 3.34
N ILE A 161 -11.35 10.89 3.69
CA ILE A 161 -11.13 10.26 5.01
C ILE A 161 -9.72 9.65 5.12
N ILE A 162 -9.12 9.25 4.00
CA ILE A 162 -7.77 8.65 3.98
C ILE A 162 -6.73 9.77 4.04
N ILE A 163 -6.97 10.88 3.35
CA ILE A 163 -6.08 12.06 3.33
C ILE A 163 -5.83 12.59 4.74
N SER A 164 -6.82 12.60 5.64
CA SER A 164 -6.65 13.06 7.02
C SER A 164 -5.75 12.14 7.85
N HIS A 165 -5.74 10.82 7.59
CA HIS A 165 -4.90 9.85 8.29
C HIS A 165 -3.47 9.82 7.72
N THR A 166 -3.30 9.91 6.40
CA THR A 166 -1.96 9.98 5.77
C THR A 166 -1.29 11.34 6.03
N ALA A 167 -2.06 12.44 6.13
CA ALA A 167 -1.55 13.74 6.54
C ALA A 167 -1.15 13.75 8.02
N ARG A 168 -1.92 13.13 8.93
CA ARG A 168 -1.51 12.96 10.33
C ARG A 168 -0.24 12.10 10.46
N ALA A 169 -0.14 11.04 9.64
CA ALA A 169 1.07 10.23 9.54
C ALA A 169 2.26 11.08 9.09
N THR A 170 2.21 11.72 7.93
CA THR A 170 3.33 12.55 7.43
C THR A 170 3.67 13.73 8.35
N HIS A 171 2.68 14.40 8.96
CA HIS A 171 2.89 15.51 9.89
C HIS A 171 3.49 15.05 11.23
N SER A 172 3.08 13.89 11.76
CA SER A 172 3.69 13.29 12.95
C SER A 172 5.14 12.85 12.68
N TRP A 173 5.45 12.42 11.46
CA TRP A 173 6.77 11.93 11.08
C TRP A 173 7.77 13.06 10.85
N LEU A 174 7.32 14.19 10.29
CA LEU A 174 8.13 15.40 10.14
C LEU A 174 8.47 16.05 11.51
N TRP A 175 7.57 15.98 12.49
CA TRP A 175 7.79 16.56 13.82
C TRP A 175 8.60 15.68 14.79
N LEU A 176 8.57 14.36 14.64
CA LEU A 176 9.39 13.44 15.45
C LEU A 176 10.87 13.42 15.04
N GLY A 177 11.21 13.94 13.84
CA GLY A 177 12.59 14.15 13.38
C GLY A 177 13.21 15.50 13.79
N ALA A 178 12.39 16.44 14.29
CA ALA A 178 12.82 17.80 14.67
C ALA A 178 13.05 17.97 16.19
N LYS A 179 12.89 16.89 16.98
CA LYS A 179 13.30 16.82 18.38
C LYS A 179 14.40 15.77 18.55
N ARG A 180 15.60 16.11 18.09
CA ARG A 180 16.87 15.64 18.65
C ARG A 180 17.81 16.83 18.69
#